data_AF-A0A7Y6YP27-F1
#
_entry.id   AF-A0A7Y6YP27-F1
#
_cell.length_a   1.000
_cell.length_b   1.000
_cell.length_c   1.000
_cell.angle_alpha   90.00
_cell.angle_beta   90.00
_cell.angle_gamma   90.00
#
_symmetry.space_group_name_H-M   'P 1'
#
loop_
_entity.id
_entity.type
_entity.pdbx_description
1 polymer ?
#
loop_
_entity_poly.entity_id
_entity_poly.type
_entity_poly.pdbx_seq_one_letter_code
_entity_poly.pdbx_strand_id
1 'polypeptide(L)'
;SFVNQPENLAYYNFAEAFQNEWPEPVSKMQVFADEITDKLGTFTNPRELVFDLGLFEATLDLFGQSKRSTDFDTVLKAFDSDLSSRTSFANMHYDTGLKAMAQAFSFNAGEVSREYPEGFAEELAELYTTRQFEIEIGNSDPNMRLALALERELQDVVDAGGSENAHWYNIIGSPPLRSIFETALALPSGIAQLDIERQLVEMKDRAFSAFGTTHPADFLEPEMLDQFRKRFLLLSDLNSY
;
A
#
# COMPACT_ATOMS: atom_id res chain seq x y z
N SER A 1 28.09 27.90 -25.32
CA SER A 1 26.68 27.72 -25.69
C SER A 1 25.82 28.11 -24.50
N PHE A 2 24.66 28.74 -24.70
CA PHE A 2 23.71 29.14 -23.62
C PHE A 2 23.28 27.95 -22.73
N VAL A 3 23.49 26.73 -23.23
CA VAL A 3 23.06 25.45 -22.65
C VAL A 3 24.05 24.84 -21.64
N ASN A 4 25.27 25.39 -21.47
CA ASN A 4 26.30 24.80 -20.59
C ASN A 4 26.43 25.49 -19.22
N GLN A 5 25.36 26.10 -18.73
CA GLN A 5 25.31 26.71 -17.39
C GLN A 5 24.61 25.75 -16.40
N PRO A 6 25.03 25.72 -15.11
CA PRO A 6 24.43 24.84 -14.10
C PRO A 6 22.92 25.04 -13.94
N GLU A 7 22.44 26.28 -14.04
CA GLU A 7 21.02 26.62 -14.05
C GLU A 7 20.22 26.05 -15.24
N ASN A 8 20.89 25.54 -16.29
CA ASN A 8 20.27 25.04 -17.52
C ASN A 8 20.38 23.52 -17.69
N LEU A 9 20.78 22.79 -16.65
CA LEU A 9 20.98 21.33 -16.69
C LEU A 9 19.72 20.58 -17.15
N ALA A 10 18.53 21.02 -16.72
CA ALA A 10 17.27 20.41 -17.11
C ALA A 10 17.01 20.53 -18.64
N TYR A 11 17.38 21.66 -19.25
CA TYR A 11 17.26 21.86 -20.69
C TYR A 11 18.32 21.08 -21.48
N TYR A 12 19.52 20.92 -20.92
CA TYR A 12 20.56 20.06 -21.48
C TYR A 12 20.11 18.59 -21.50
N ASN A 13 19.65 18.06 -20.36
CA ASN A 13 19.17 16.69 -20.25
C ASN A 13 17.98 16.42 -21.18
N PHE A 14 17.07 17.38 -21.34
CA PHE A 14 15.96 17.29 -22.28
C PHE A 14 16.42 17.28 -23.75
N ALA A 15 17.36 18.15 -24.12
CA ALA A 15 17.90 18.19 -25.48
C ALA A 15 18.73 16.95 -25.83
N GLU A 16 19.46 16.41 -24.85
CA GLU A 16 20.23 15.17 -24.96
C GLU A 16 19.30 13.95 -25.08
N ALA A 17 18.23 13.88 -24.28
CA ALA A 17 17.21 12.83 -24.34
C ALA A 17 16.51 12.73 -25.71
N PHE A 18 16.30 13.87 -26.38
CA PHE A 18 15.76 13.91 -27.74
C PHE A 18 16.70 13.32 -28.79
N GLN A 19 18.01 13.30 -28.54
CA GLN A 19 19.04 12.86 -29.48
C GLN A 19 19.55 11.45 -29.20
N ASN A 20 19.60 11.04 -27.93
CA ASN A 20 20.32 9.85 -27.47
C ASN A 20 19.48 8.89 -26.61
N GLU A 21 18.14 8.92 -26.78
CA GLU A 21 17.12 8.21 -25.99
C GLU A 21 16.81 8.87 -24.65
N TRP A 22 15.53 8.78 -24.24
CA TRP A 22 15.08 9.29 -22.96
C TRP A 22 15.75 8.49 -21.84
N PRO A 23 16.30 9.15 -20.81
CA PRO A 23 16.78 8.43 -19.64
C PRO A 23 15.62 7.63 -19.04
N GLU A 24 15.95 6.47 -18.48
CA GLU A 24 14.99 5.67 -17.74
C GLU A 24 14.31 6.55 -16.69
N PRO A 25 12.96 6.59 -16.64
CA PRO A 25 12.26 7.42 -15.69
C PRO A 25 12.65 6.99 -14.27
N VAL A 26 13.24 7.93 -13.53
CA VAL A 26 13.56 7.71 -12.11
C VAL A 26 12.24 7.49 -11.38
N SER A 27 12.15 6.42 -10.59
CA SER A 27 10.93 6.13 -9.82
C SER A 27 10.60 7.31 -8.91
N LYS A 28 9.33 7.71 -8.83
CA LYS A 28 8.86 8.74 -7.87
C LYS A 28 9.28 8.41 -6.42
N MET A 29 9.39 7.11 -6.12
CA MET A 29 9.96 6.56 -4.90
C MET A 29 11.38 7.04 -4.62
N GLN A 30 12.23 6.93 -5.63
CA GLN A 30 13.65 7.27 -5.54
C GLN A 30 13.86 8.78 -5.49
N VAL A 31 13.07 9.54 -6.27
CA VAL A 31 13.07 11.02 -6.19
C VAL A 31 12.71 11.50 -4.80
N PHE A 32 11.67 10.93 -4.17
CA PHE A 32 11.31 11.30 -2.80
C PHE A 32 12.40 10.95 -1.79
N ALA A 33 12.92 9.71 -1.84
CA ALA A 33 13.94 9.23 -0.90
C ALA A 33 15.23 10.05 -0.98
N ASP A 34 15.62 10.47 -2.19
CA ASP A 34 16.82 11.28 -2.41
C ASP A 34 16.60 12.75 -1.98
N GLU A 35 15.41 13.32 -2.20
CA GLU A 35 15.17 14.75 -1.98
C GLU A 35 14.67 15.11 -0.57
N ILE A 36 13.97 14.21 0.14
CA ILE A 36 13.36 14.58 1.43
C ILE A 36 14.41 14.90 2.49
N THR A 37 15.52 14.17 2.52
CA THR A 37 16.63 14.38 3.45
C THR A 37 17.27 15.76 3.29
N ASP A 38 17.43 16.21 2.05
CA ASP A 38 18.03 17.50 1.75
C ASP A 38 17.06 18.68 1.92
N LYS A 39 15.77 18.48 1.60
CA LYS A 39 14.79 19.56 1.55
C LYS A 39 14.08 19.80 2.87
N LEU A 40 13.76 18.75 3.64
CA LEU A 40 12.87 18.86 4.80
C LEU A 40 13.38 19.84 5.86
N GLY A 41 14.69 19.86 6.12
CA GLY A 41 15.33 20.79 7.07
C GLY A 41 15.43 22.23 6.57
N THR A 42 15.18 22.48 5.28
CA THR A 42 15.23 23.84 4.70
C THR A 42 13.90 24.57 4.79
N PHE A 43 12.82 23.84 5.05
CA PHE A 43 11.49 24.43 5.01
C PHE A 43 11.25 25.38 6.19
N THR A 44 10.72 26.56 5.87
CA THR A 44 10.40 27.61 6.85
C THR A 44 8.90 27.76 7.08
N ASN A 45 8.09 27.17 6.20
CA ASN A 45 6.64 27.16 6.33
C ASN A 45 6.04 25.94 5.60
N PRO A 46 4.81 25.52 5.96
CA PRO A 46 4.22 24.32 5.37
C PRO A 46 3.89 24.43 3.87
N ARG A 47 3.85 25.64 3.30
CA ARG A 47 3.53 25.84 1.89
C ARG A 47 4.66 25.38 0.99
N GLU A 48 5.91 25.42 1.47
CA GLU A 48 7.08 24.95 0.73
C GLU A 48 6.99 23.44 0.45
N LEU A 49 6.51 22.65 1.41
CA LEU A 49 6.22 21.22 1.18
C LEU A 49 5.07 21.02 0.18
N VAL A 50 4.02 21.83 0.26
CA VAL A 50 2.84 21.72 -0.62
C VAL A 50 3.14 22.13 -2.06
N PHE A 51 4.04 23.10 -2.26
CA PHE A 51 4.46 23.57 -3.59
C PHE A 51 5.60 22.77 -4.20
N ASP A 52 6.28 21.93 -3.42
CA ASP A 52 7.12 20.87 -3.95
C ASP A 52 6.22 19.70 -4.37
N LEU A 53 5.77 19.70 -5.63
CA LEU A 53 4.78 18.72 -6.11
C LEU A 53 5.25 17.26 -5.95
N GLY A 54 6.56 16.99 -6.06
CA GLY A 54 7.11 15.66 -5.88
C GLY A 54 6.99 15.19 -4.43
N LEU A 55 7.43 16.03 -3.49
CA LEU A 55 7.32 15.75 -2.06
C LEU A 55 5.86 15.76 -1.58
N PHE A 56 5.02 16.63 -2.13
CA PHE A 56 3.61 16.71 -1.80
C PHE A 56 2.86 15.44 -2.20
N GLU A 57 3.00 14.97 -3.45
CA GLU A 57 2.37 13.72 -3.91
C GLU A 57 2.83 12.53 -3.07
N ALA A 58 4.13 12.41 -2.82
CA ALA A 58 4.70 11.34 -2.01
C ALA A 58 4.21 11.38 -0.55
N THR A 59 4.09 12.58 0.02
CA THR A 59 3.54 12.77 1.37
C THR A 59 2.06 12.39 1.41
N LEU A 60 1.25 12.79 0.42
CA LEU A 60 -0.15 12.38 0.34
C LEU A 60 -0.28 10.85 0.25
N ASP A 61 0.55 10.20 -0.54
CA ASP A 61 0.61 8.75 -0.63
C ASP A 61 0.96 8.11 0.72
N LEU A 62 2.04 8.57 1.37
CA LEU A 62 2.53 8.06 2.65
C LEU A 62 1.49 8.15 3.77
N PHE A 63 0.63 9.17 3.75
CA PHE A 63 -0.45 9.36 4.73
C PHE A 63 -1.82 8.88 4.24
N GLY A 64 -1.86 8.16 3.11
CA GLY A 64 -3.09 7.56 2.55
C GLY A 64 -4.12 8.56 2.05
N GLN A 65 -3.70 9.77 1.73
CA GLN A 65 -4.52 10.87 1.24
C GLN A 65 -4.67 10.88 -0.28
N SER A 66 -3.77 10.24 -1.04
CA SER A 66 -3.77 10.30 -2.51
C SER A 66 -5.03 9.77 -3.19
N LYS A 67 -5.64 8.70 -2.66
CA LYS A 67 -6.88 8.12 -3.20
C LYS A 67 -8.15 8.94 -2.92
N ARG A 68 -8.05 9.98 -2.08
CA ARG A 68 -9.20 10.76 -1.60
C ARG A 68 -9.42 12.07 -2.36
N SER A 69 -8.59 12.38 -3.36
CA SER A 69 -8.63 13.67 -4.06
C SER A 69 -8.59 14.84 -3.08
N THR A 70 -7.80 14.71 -2.00
CA THR A 70 -7.64 15.78 -1.01
C THR A 70 -7.13 17.03 -1.72
N ASP A 71 -7.89 18.12 -1.63
CA ASP A 71 -7.54 19.36 -2.31
C ASP A 71 -6.42 20.11 -1.56
N PHE A 72 -5.69 20.94 -2.32
CA PHE A 72 -4.61 21.77 -1.79
C PHE A 72 -5.05 22.63 -0.60
N ASP A 73 -6.27 23.17 -0.64
CA ASP A 73 -6.81 24.03 0.40
C ASP A 73 -7.02 23.29 1.72
N THR A 74 -7.44 22.04 1.68
CA THR A 74 -7.64 21.18 2.86
C THR A 74 -6.31 20.85 3.50
N VAL A 75 -5.29 20.53 2.71
CA VAL A 75 -3.95 20.26 3.25
C VAL A 75 -3.33 21.50 3.85
N LEU A 76 -3.43 22.64 3.16
CA LEU A 76 -2.95 23.92 3.68
C LEU A 76 -3.64 24.29 5.00
N LYS A 77 -4.97 24.13 5.10
CA LYS A 77 -5.70 24.36 6.36
C LYS A 77 -5.28 23.40 7.47
N ALA A 78 -4.99 22.15 7.14
CA ALA A 78 -4.49 21.17 8.10
C ALA A 78 -3.10 21.56 8.60
N PHE A 79 -2.22 22.02 7.71
CA PHE A 79 -0.86 22.42 8.06
C PHE A 79 -0.78 23.78 8.77
N ASP A 80 -1.69 24.71 8.48
CA ASP A 80 -1.83 25.99 9.17
C ASP A 80 -2.59 25.84 10.51
N SER A 81 -3.01 24.64 10.90
CA SER A 81 -3.74 24.40 12.16
C SER A 81 -2.84 24.54 13.39
N ASP A 82 -3.32 25.26 14.41
CA ASP A 82 -2.73 25.23 15.74
C ASP A 82 -2.95 23.86 16.40
N LEU A 83 -1.92 23.00 16.38
CA LEU A 83 -2.03 21.65 16.94
C LEU A 83 -2.14 21.61 18.46
N SER A 84 -1.79 22.70 19.17
CA SER A 84 -1.98 22.81 20.61
C SER A 84 -3.46 22.98 20.98
N SER A 85 -4.25 23.56 20.07
CA SER A 85 -5.69 23.74 20.23
C SER A 85 -6.45 22.47 19.88
N ARG A 86 -7.20 21.92 20.86
CA ARG A 86 -8.04 20.72 20.65
C ARG A 86 -9.13 20.91 19.60
N THR A 87 -9.50 22.16 19.30
CA THR A 87 -10.56 22.51 18.34
C THR A 87 -10.01 23.01 17.01
N SER A 88 -8.71 22.84 16.75
CA SER A 88 -8.14 23.20 15.44
C SER A 88 -8.64 22.29 14.34
N PHE A 89 -8.57 22.78 13.09
CA PHE A 89 -9.07 22.07 11.92
C PHE A 89 -8.46 20.67 11.82
N ALA A 90 -7.13 20.53 11.92
CA ALA A 90 -6.44 19.24 11.93
C ALA A 90 -6.90 18.32 13.08
N ASN A 91 -7.10 18.85 14.29
CA ASN A 91 -7.46 18.03 15.46
C ASN A 91 -8.90 17.52 15.43
N MET A 92 -9.82 18.30 14.85
CA MET A 92 -11.24 17.93 14.68
C MET A 92 -11.52 17.22 13.35
N HIS A 93 -10.54 17.12 12.46
CA HIS A 93 -10.73 16.46 11.17
C HIS A 93 -11.00 14.96 11.36
N TYR A 94 -11.98 14.42 10.63
CA TYR A 94 -12.36 13.01 10.72
C TYR A 94 -11.30 12.09 10.08
N ASP A 95 -10.52 12.61 9.14
CA ASP A 95 -9.44 11.89 8.48
C ASP A 95 -8.19 11.85 9.37
N THR A 96 -7.89 10.67 9.89
CA THR A 96 -6.73 10.41 10.74
C THR A 96 -5.40 10.53 9.99
N GLY A 97 -5.38 10.28 8.67
CA GLY A 97 -4.21 10.45 7.83
C GLY A 97 -3.88 11.92 7.64
N LEU A 98 -4.88 12.76 7.36
CA LEU A 98 -4.70 14.22 7.29
C LEU A 98 -4.20 14.79 8.62
N LYS A 99 -4.73 14.29 9.75
CA LYS A 99 -4.28 14.68 11.08
C LYS A 99 -2.84 14.27 11.36
N ALA A 100 -2.46 13.03 11.05
CA ALA A 100 -1.10 12.54 11.22
C ALA A 100 -0.12 13.32 10.33
N MET A 101 -0.53 13.66 9.11
CA MET A 101 0.25 14.48 8.19
C MET A 101 0.46 15.90 8.74
N ALA A 102 -0.60 16.52 9.28
CA ALA A 102 -0.48 17.81 9.96
C ALA A 102 0.47 17.71 11.17
N GLN A 103 0.36 16.68 11.99
CA GLN A 103 1.27 16.46 13.12
C GLN A 103 2.73 16.30 12.69
N ALA A 104 2.98 15.64 11.57
CA ALA A 104 4.31 15.44 11.02
C ALA A 104 4.93 16.72 10.45
N PHE A 105 4.15 17.55 9.74
CA PHE A 105 4.71 18.65 8.92
C PHE A 105 4.27 20.07 9.27
N SER A 106 3.24 20.26 10.12
CA SER A 106 2.79 21.62 10.47
C SER A 106 3.86 22.38 11.25
N PHE A 107 3.89 23.70 11.08
CA PHE A 107 4.68 24.58 11.93
C PHE A 107 3.72 25.08 13.02
N ASN A 108 4.06 24.98 14.30
CA ASN A 108 3.15 25.53 15.31
C ASN A 108 3.06 27.05 15.14
N ALA A 109 1.94 27.64 15.55
CA ALA A 109 1.70 29.07 15.37
C ALA A 109 2.83 29.92 16.01
N GLY A 110 3.62 30.60 15.17
CA GLY A 110 4.74 31.45 15.58
C GLY A 110 6.13 30.83 15.41
N GLU A 111 6.23 29.58 14.98
CA GLU A 111 7.51 28.95 14.62
C GLU A 111 7.90 29.30 13.18
N VAL A 112 9.17 29.70 12.98
CA VAL A 112 9.78 30.02 11.67
C VAL A 112 10.63 28.86 11.12
N SER A 113 10.84 27.83 11.93
CA SER A 113 11.57 26.62 11.57
C SER A 113 11.07 25.47 12.44
N ARG A 114 10.90 24.29 11.86
CA ARG A 114 10.63 23.06 12.60
C ARG A 114 11.92 22.26 12.73
N GLU A 115 12.28 21.90 13.96
CA GLU A 115 13.38 20.98 14.20
C GLU A 115 12.83 19.55 14.18
N TYR A 116 13.29 18.77 13.20
CA TYR A 116 12.93 17.36 13.10
C TYR A 116 13.92 16.51 13.92
N PRO A 117 13.46 15.39 14.52
CA PRO A 117 14.37 14.43 15.14
C PRO A 117 15.43 13.96 14.14
N GLU A 118 16.63 13.66 14.64
CA GLU A 118 17.68 13.00 13.84
C GLU A 118 17.13 11.69 13.24
N GLY A 119 17.35 11.46 11.94
CA GLY A 119 16.87 10.27 11.25
C GLY A 119 15.42 10.34 10.74
N PHE A 120 14.69 11.43 10.99
CA PHE A 120 13.27 11.53 10.62
C PHE A 120 13.04 11.52 9.11
N ALA A 121 13.91 12.18 8.34
CA ALA A 121 13.76 12.21 6.88
C ALA A 121 14.08 10.83 6.25
N GLU A 122 15.08 10.14 6.80
CA GLU A 122 15.46 8.79 6.42
C GLU A 122 14.34 7.78 6.74
N GLU A 123 13.71 7.90 7.90
CA GLU A 123 12.56 7.07 8.30
C GLU A 123 11.36 7.30 7.35
N LEU A 124 11.08 8.56 6.99
CA LEU A 124 10.03 8.87 6.01
C LEU A 124 10.35 8.28 4.62
N ALA A 125 11.59 8.37 4.18
CA ALA A 125 12.06 7.79 2.91
C ALA A 125 11.89 6.26 2.89
N GLU A 126 12.25 5.57 3.97
CA GLU A 126 12.10 4.12 4.12
C GLU A 126 10.61 3.70 4.14
N LEU A 127 9.78 4.41 4.90
CA LEU A 127 8.33 4.17 4.94
C LEU A 127 7.67 4.36 3.57
N TYR A 128 8.03 5.43 2.85
CA TYR A 128 7.51 5.67 1.51
C TYR A 128 7.95 4.59 0.52
N THR A 129 9.23 4.19 0.56
CA THR A 129 9.80 3.12 -0.27
C THR A 129 9.06 1.80 -0.04
N THR A 130 8.87 1.42 1.23
CA THR A 130 8.15 0.20 1.61
C THR A 130 6.71 0.23 1.11
N ARG A 131 6.01 1.35 1.32
CA ARG A 131 4.61 1.49 0.92
C ARG A 131 4.42 1.51 -0.60
N GLN A 132 5.30 2.19 -1.34
CA GLN A 132 5.26 2.18 -2.81
C GLN A 132 5.57 0.79 -3.35
N PHE A 133 6.51 0.06 -2.75
CA PHE A 133 6.76 -1.34 -3.09
C PHE A 133 5.50 -2.21 -2.89
N GLU A 134 4.80 -2.07 -1.76
CA GLU A 134 3.53 -2.76 -1.52
C GLU A 134 2.44 -2.39 -2.52
N ILE A 135 2.34 -1.10 -2.91
CA ILE A 135 1.36 -0.59 -3.87
C ILE A 135 1.67 -1.08 -5.28
N GLU A 136 2.92 -1.00 -5.73
CA GLU A 136 3.37 -1.44 -7.06
C GLU A 136 3.18 -2.95 -7.23
N ILE A 137 3.47 -3.73 -6.18
CA ILE A 137 3.16 -5.15 -6.10
C ILE A 137 1.63 -5.38 -6.21
N GLY A 138 0.83 -4.58 -5.51
CA GLY A 138 -0.64 -4.69 -5.53
C GLY A 138 -1.33 -4.19 -6.80
N ASN A 139 -0.70 -3.27 -7.55
CA ASN A 139 -1.20 -2.73 -8.83
C ASN A 139 -0.78 -3.57 -10.03
N SER A 140 0.37 -4.26 -9.95
CA SER A 140 0.87 -5.10 -11.04
C SER A 140 0.15 -6.45 -11.13
N ASP A 141 -0.40 -6.98 -10.03
CA ASP A 141 -1.11 -8.26 -10.02
C ASP A 141 -2.26 -8.32 -8.98
N PRO A 142 -3.54 -8.35 -9.41
CA PRO A 142 -4.70 -8.54 -8.54
C PRO A 142 -4.63 -9.78 -7.65
N ASN A 143 -3.95 -10.85 -8.09
CA ASN A 143 -3.77 -12.08 -7.32
C ASN A 143 -2.75 -11.86 -6.20
N MET A 144 -1.68 -11.10 -6.43
CA MET A 144 -0.74 -10.75 -5.37
C MET A 144 -1.42 -10.00 -4.22
N ARG A 145 -2.35 -9.08 -4.52
CA ARG A 145 -3.17 -8.44 -3.47
C ARG A 145 -4.00 -9.45 -2.68
N LEU A 146 -4.60 -10.44 -3.35
CA LEU A 146 -5.36 -11.50 -2.68
C LEU A 146 -4.46 -12.37 -1.79
N ALA A 147 -3.25 -12.69 -2.25
CA ALA A 147 -2.26 -13.45 -1.48
C ALA A 147 -1.81 -12.73 -0.21
N LEU A 148 -1.61 -11.42 -0.28
CA LEU A 148 -1.24 -10.59 0.88
C LEU A 148 -2.40 -10.43 1.88
N ALA A 149 -3.64 -10.39 1.40
CA ALA A 149 -4.81 -10.29 2.26
C ALA A 149 -5.18 -11.62 2.95
N LEU A 150 -4.79 -12.77 2.39
CA LEU A 150 -5.21 -14.11 2.82
C LEU A 150 -5.12 -14.32 4.33
N GLU A 151 -3.97 -14.00 4.94
CA GLU A 151 -3.69 -14.27 6.35
C GLU A 151 -4.71 -13.57 7.26
N ARG A 152 -4.95 -12.28 7.03
CA ARG A 152 -5.92 -11.49 7.79
C ARG A 152 -7.34 -12.03 7.60
N GLU A 153 -7.75 -12.23 6.34
CA GLU A 153 -9.11 -12.68 6.02
C GLU A 153 -9.40 -14.08 6.59
N LEU A 154 -8.41 -14.97 6.58
CA LEU A 154 -8.54 -16.31 7.14
C LEU A 154 -8.52 -16.30 8.67
N GLN A 155 -7.70 -15.43 9.30
CA GLN A 155 -7.70 -15.23 10.74
C GLN A 155 -9.09 -14.77 11.23
N ASP A 156 -9.72 -13.83 10.53
CA ASP A 156 -11.09 -13.37 10.86
C ASP A 156 -12.11 -14.53 10.83
N VAL A 157 -11.95 -15.48 9.89
CA VAL A 157 -12.81 -16.68 9.81
C VAL A 157 -12.60 -17.61 11.01
N VAL A 158 -11.34 -17.80 11.44
CA VAL A 158 -11.00 -18.67 12.57
C VAL A 158 -11.39 -18.04 13.91
N ASP A 159 -11.19 -16.73 14.06
CA ASP A 159 -11.51 -15.97 15.28
C ASP A 159 -13.01 -15.86 15.52
N ALA A 160 -13.82 -15.87 14.45
CA ALA A 160 -15.27 -16.00 14.57
C ALA A 160 -15.69 -17.31 15.28
N GLY A 161 -14.81 -18.30 15.31
CA GLY A 161 -14.98 -19.58 15.97
C GLY A 161 -16.00 -20.48 15.30
N GLY A 162 -16.21 -21.65 15.91
CA GLY A 162 -17.15 -22.66 15.43
C GLY A 162 -16.46 -23.96 15.06
N SER A 163 -17.13 -24.77 14.24
CA SER A 163 -16.61 -26.03 13.74
C SER A 163 -15.77 -25.84 12.48
N GLU A 164 -14.95 -26.83 12.14
CA GLU A 164 -14.23 -26.91 10.87
C GLU A 164 -15.13 -26.62 9.66
N ASN A 165 -16.33 -27.20 9.64
CA ASN A 165 -17.29 -26.99 8.55
C ASN A 165 -17.81 -25.54 8.53
N ALA A 166 -17.97 -24.90 9.69
CA ALA A 166 -18.37 -23.49 9.75
C ALA A 166 -17.30 -22.58 9.12
N HIS A 167 -16.02 -22.84 9.39
CA HIS A 167 -14.92 -22.11 8.76
C HIS A 167 -14.94 -22.28 7.23
N TRP A 168 -15.13 -23.51 6.74
CA TRP A 168 -15.27 -23.74 5.31
C TRP A 168 -16.47 -23.04 4.68
N TYR A 169 -17.63 -23.02 5.36
CA TYR A 169 -18.78 -22.28 4.84
C TYR A 169 -18.54 -20.77 4.81
N ASN A 170 -17.79 -20.21 5.76
CA ASN A 170 -17.36 -18.81 5.72
C ASN A 170 -16.39 -18.53 4.56
N ILE A 171 -15.42 -19.43 4.32
CA ILE A 171 -14.51 -19.36 3.17
C ILE A 171 -15.30 -19.41 1.86
N ILE A 172 -16.22 -20.37 1.73
CA ILE A 172 -17.09 -20.45 0.56
C ILE A 172 -17.97 -19.20 0.48
N GLY A 173 -18.48 -18.67 1.59
CA GLY A 173 -19.32 -17.46 1.59
C GLY A 173 -18.59 -16.16 1.22
N SER A 174 -17.26 -16.12 1.38
CA SER A 174 -16.42 -14.94 1.12
C SER A 174 -15.85 -14.98 -0.30
N PRO A 175 -16.25 -14.06 -1.21
CA PRO A 175 -15.71 -14.02 -2.57
C PRO A 175 -14.17 -14.02 -2.68
N PRO A 176 -13.41 -13.22 -1.89
CA PRO A 176 -11.95 -13.25 -1.98
C PRO A 176 -11.37 -14.59 -1.49
N LEU A 177 -11.83 -15.13 -0.35
CA LEU A 177 -11.34 -16.41 0.15
C LEU A 177 -11.72 -17.57 -0.77
N ARG A 178 -12.96 -17.60 -1.26
CA ARG A 178 -13.40 -18.59 -2.25
C ARG A 178 -12.48 -18.59 -3.47
N SER A 179 -12.23 -17.42 -4.05
CA SER A 179 -11.36 -17.30 -5.24
C SER A 179 -9.96 -17.83 -4.98
N ILE A 180 -9.37 -17.50 -3.82
CA ILE A 180 -8.04 -17.97 -3.43
C ILE A 180 -8.04 -19.50 -3.28
N PHE A 181 -9.00 -20.06 -2.52
CA PHE A 181 -9.07 -21.49 -2.24
C PHE A 181 -9.39 -22.32 -3.48
N GLU A 182 -10.34 -21.89 -4.32
CA GLU A 182 -10.64 -22.57 -5.58
C GLU A 182 -9.39 -22.64 -6.47
N THR A 183 -8.65 -21.54 -6.56
CA THR A 183 -7.43 -21.48 -7.38
C THR A 183 -6.30 -22.32 -6.78
N ALA A 184 -5.99 -22.14 -5.48
CA ALA A 184 -4.92 -22.88 -4.79
C ALA A 184 -5.16 -24.40 -4.79
N LEU A 185 -6.43 -24.82 -4.71
CA LEU A 185 -6.83 -26.24 -4.73
C LEU A 185 -7.02 -26.80 -6.14
N ALA A 186 -6.74 -26.01 -7.18
CA ALA A 186 -6.94 -26.36 -8.59
C ALA A 186 -8.35 -26.92 -8.84
N LEU A 187 -9.36 -26.24 -8.28
CA LEU A 187 -10.75 -26.58 -8.44
C LEU A 187 -11.29 -26.02 -9.76
N PRO A 188 -12.15 -26.77 -10.47
CA PRO A 188 -12.75 -26.29 -11.71
C PRO A 188 -13.80 -25.20 -11.42
N SER A 189 -13.94 -24.25 -12.33
CA SER A 189 -14.91 -23.14 -12.23
C SER A 189 -16.38 -23.58 -12.09
N GLY A 190 -16.70 -24.83 -12.45
CA GLY A 190 -18.04 -25.40 -12.30
C GLY A 190 -18.43 -25.74 -10.85
N ILE A 191 -17.48 -25.70 -9.90
CA ILE A 191 -17.76 -26.10 -8.51
C ILE A 191 -18.83 -25.23 -7.85
N ALA A 192 -18.91 -23.94 -8.20
CA ALA A 192 -19.89 -23.01 -7.66
C ALA A 192 -21.36 -23.36 -8.04
N GLN A 193 -21.57 -24.27 -9.00
CA GLN A 193 -22.89 -24.76 -9.40
C GLN A 193 -23.37 -25.96 -8.57
N LEU A 194 -22.48 -26.59 -7.80
CA LEU A 194 -22.82 -27.69 -6.92
C LEU A 194 -23.59 -27.18 -5.69
N ASP A 195 -24.32 -28.06 -5.02
CA ASP A 195 -24.86 -27.76 -3.70
C ASP A 195 -23.74 -27.48 -2.69
N ILE A 196 -24.07 -26.71 -1.65
CA ILE A 196 -23.07 -26.17 -0.71
C ILE A 196 -22.36 -27.28 0.08
N GLU A 197 -23.07 -28.36 0.38
CA GLU A 197 -22.51 -29.55 1.05
C GLU A 197 -21.51 -30.28 0.14
N ARG A 198 -21.76 -30.35 -1.18
CA ARG A 198 -20.79 -30.89 -2.13
C ARG A 198 -19.60 -29.98 -2.33
N GLN A 199 -19.80 -28.66 -2.39
CA GLN A 199 -18.68 -27.71 -2.43
C GLN A 199 -17.75 -27.90 -1.22
N LEU A 200 -18.32 -28.06 -0.02
CA LEU A 200 -17.58 -28.34 1.20
C LEU A 200 -16.74 -29.62 1.09
N VAL A 201 -17.34 -30.73 0.64
CA VAL A 201 -16.64 -32.02 0.51
C VAL A 201 -15.47 -31.90 -0.46
N GLU A 202 -15.71 -31.34 -1.66
CA GLU A 202 -14.66 -31.17 -2.67
C GLU A 202 -13.51 -30.27 -2.18
N MET A 203 -13.83 -29.16 -1.49
CA MET A 203 -12.84 -28.28 -0.86
C MET A 203 -11.96 -29.05 0.13
N LYS A 204 -12.58 -29.82 1.03
CA LYS A 204 -11.88 -30.61 2.05
C LYS A 204 -11.02 -31.72 1.44
N ASP A 205 -11.55 -32.44 0.45
CA ASP A 205 -10.84 -33.53 -0.21
C ASP A 205 -9.62 -33.01 -0.98
N ARG A 206 -9.74 -31.86 -1.67
CA ARG A 206 -8.61 -31.22 -2.35
C ARG A 206 -7.62 -30.62 -1.37
N ALA A 207 -8.08 -29.99 -0.29
CA ALA A 207 -7.22 -29.48 0.76
C ALA A 207 -6.37 -30.60 1.37
N PHE A 208 -6.99 -31.74 1.69
CA PHE A 208 -6.28 -32.90 2.22
C PHE A 208 -5.30 -33.47 1.19
N SER A 209 -5.72 -33.60 -0.08
CA SER A 209 -4.86 -34.13 -1.14
C SER A 209 -3.64 -33.24 -1.43
N ALA A 210 -3.79 -31.92 -1.33
CA ALA A 210 -2.73 -30.96 -1.66
C ALA A 210 -1.84 -30.58 -0.47
N PHE A 211 -2.42 -30.51 0.74
CA PHE A 211 -1.78 -29.94 1.93
C PHE A 211 -1.84 -30.86 3.16
N GLY A 212 -2.50 -32.02 3.08
CA GLY A 212 -2.56 -32.99 4.19
C GLY A 212 -3.48 -32.58 5.34
N THR A 213 -4.26 -31.50 5.19
CA THR A 213 -5.21 -31.03 6.20
C THR A 213 -6.61 -30.85 5.61
N THR A 214 -7.62 -31.08 6.43
CA THR A 214 -9.01 -30.65 6.16
C THR A 214 -9.40 -29.41 6.96
N HIS A 215 -8.56 -28.93 7.87
CA HIS A 215 -8.92 -27.89 8.82
C HIS A 215 -8.41 -26.51 8.38
N PRO A 216 -9.30 -25.52 8.13
CA PRO A 216 -8.87 -24.22 7.62
C PRO A 216 -7.87 -23.45 8.49
N ALA A 217 -7.93 -23.63 9.81
CA ALA A 217 -7.02 -22.96 10.73
C ALA A 217 -5.56 -23.39 10.55
N ASP A 218 -5.31 -24.60 10.04
CA ASP A 218 -3.94 -25.09 9.84
C ASP A 218 -3.22 -24.29 8.73
N PHE A 219 -3.96 -23.67 7.81
CA PHE A 219 -3.38 -22.78 6.79
C PHE A 219 -2.87 -21.45 7.36
N LEU A 220 -3.09 -21.15 8.64
CA LEU A 220 -2.47 -20.01 9.33
C LEU A 220 -1.10 -20.35 9.92
N GLU A 221 -0.71 -21.63 9.96
CA GLU A 221 0.63 -22.01 10.37
C GLU A 221 1.66 -21.45 9.36
N PRO A 222 2.76 -20.81 9.82
CA PRO A 222 3.63 -20.00 8.96
C PRO A 222 4.12 -20.71 7.68
N GLU A 223 4.56 -21.96 7.81
CA GLU A 223 5.05 -22.75 6.68
C GLU A 223 3.93 -23.14 5.71
N MET A 224 2.74 -23.47 6.23
CA MET A 224 1.59 -23.86 5.40
C MET A 224 1.00 -22.64 4.68
N LEU A 225 0.92 -21.50 5.36
CA LEU A 225 0.48 -20.23 4.81
C LEU A 225 1.37 -19.79 3.64
N ASP A 226 2.69 -19.85 3.81
CA ASP A 226 3.65 -19.55 2.75
C ASP A 226 3.52 -20.52 1.56
N GLN A 227 3.42 -21.83 1.82
CA GLN A 227 3.22 -22.84 0.78
C GLN A 227 1.91 -22.59 0.00
N PHE A 228 0.83 -22.27 0.71
CA PHE A 228 -0.48 -22.01 0.13
C PHE A 228 -0.48 -20.74 -0.73
N ARG A 229 0.12 -19.64 -0.26
CA ARG A 229 0.30 -18.40 -1.02
C ARG A 229 1.08 -18.64 -2.31
N LYS A 230 2.22 -19.33 -2.23
CA LYS A 230 3.05 -19.66 -3.41
C LYS A 230 2.27 -20.48 -4.44
N ARG A 231 1.51 -21.48 -3.98
CA ARG A 231 0.69 -22.31 -4.86
C ARG A 231 -0.44 -21.51 -5.52
N PHE A 232 -1.12 -20.65 -4.77
CA PHE A 232 -2.17 -19.78 -5.29
C PHE A 232 -1.63 -18.88 -6.41
N LEU A 233 -0.50 -18.19 -6.18
CA LEU A 233 0.11 -17.31 -7.18
C LEU A 233 0.53 -18.08 -8.43
N LEU A 234 1.22 -19.21 -8.27
CA LEU A 234 1.62 -20.07 -9.40
C LEU A 234 0.43 -20.51 -10.26
N LEU A 235 -0.68 -20.95 -9.63
CA LEU A 235 -1.85 -21.40 -10.36
C LEU A 235 -2.66 -20.24 -10.96
N SER A 236 -2.62 -19.07 -10.33
CA SER A 236 -3.23 -17.84 -10.88
C SER A 236 -2.52 -17.39 -12.15
N ASP A 237 -1.19 -17.44 -12.17
CA ASP A 237 -0.39 -17.14 -13.36
C ASP A 237 -0.74 -18.10 -14.50
N LEU A 238 -0.84 -19.40 -14.22
CA LEU A 238 -1.17 -20.41 -15.23
C LEU A 238 -2.59 -20.25 -15.81
N ASN A 239 -3.54 -19.78 -15.01
CA ASN A 239 -4.92 -19.54 -15.45
C ASN A 239 -5.12 -18.19 -16.18
N SER A 240 -4.08 -17.34 -16.19
CA SER A 240 -4.10 -16.04 -16.87
C SER A 240 -3.72 -16.11 -18.36
N TYR A 241 -3.41 -17.32 -18.88
CA TYR A 241 -3.03 -17.60 -20.27
C TYR A 241 -4.08 -18.42 -21.03
#